data_AF-A0A822E954-F1
#
_entry.id   AF-A0A822E954-F1
#
_cell.length_a   1.000
_cell.length_b   1.000
_cell.length_c   1.000
_cell.angle_alpha   90.00
_cell.angle_beta   90.00
_cell.angle_gamma   90.00
#
_symmetry.space_group_name_H-M   'P 1'
#
loop_
_entity.id
_entity.type
_entity.pdbx_description
1 polymer ?
#
loop_
_entity_poly.entity_id
_entity_poly.type
_entity_poly.pdbx_seq_one_letter_code
_entity_poly.pdbx_strand_id
1 'polypeptide(L)'
;GILLSNLRPDITDQIENFKYEKILLVETTNEGILRAILSLFRKINIQPHIHHLFYCTTRTNSIEIRGFIYRCFYSQSFHQLIRPELLSQSIQSQFVSLLRSLMKEKPDQNFRIGIITTTNMRNQQLINGLRSMRIVDILRDQDLLNKTDFQKLIQDMNKNCTLVTSRITGLGKSAIIRQAIEKF
;
A
#
# COMPACT_ATOMS: atom_id res chain seq x y z
N GLY A 1 -31.27 -20.98 11.04
CA GLY A 1 -30.26 -20.74 12.08
C GLY A 1 -29.40 -21.98 12.19
N ILE A 2 -28.15 -21.90 11.75
CA ILE A 2 -27.16 -22.97 11.88
C ILE A 2 -26.24 -22.58 13.04
N LEU A 3 -26.08 -23.49 14.00
CA LEU A 3 -25.44 -23.26 15.29
C LEU A 3 -24.00 -22.72 15.14
N LEU A 4 -23.77 -21.54 15.70
CA LEU A 4 -22.45 -20.93 15.94
C LEU A 4 -21.73 -21.51 17.18
N SER A 5 -22.29 -22.52 17.84
CA SER A 5 -21.81 -22.98 19.15
C SER A 5 -20.56 -23.87 19.12
N ASN A 6 -20.02 -24.22 17.94
CA ASN A 6 -18.93 -25.19 17.80
C ASN A 6 -17.65 -24.61 17.16
N LEU A 7 -17.52 -23.29 17.04
CA LEU A 7 -16.28 -22.66 16.58
C LEU A 7 -15.29 -22.58 17.76
N ARG A 8 -14.06 -23.06 17.54
CA ARG A 8 -12.96 -22.95 18.52
C ARG A 8 -12.73 -21.48 18.88
N PRO A 9 -12.45 -21.13 20.15
CA PRO A 9 -12.20 -19.75 20.57
C PRO A 9 -11.15 -19.04 19.70
N ASP A 10 -10.08 -19.76 19.29
CA ASP A 10 -9.05 -19.26 18.35
C ASP A 10 -9.58 -18.79 16.98
N ILE A 11 -10.67 -19.37 16.48
CA ILE A 11 -11.24 -19.02 15.18
C ILE A 11 -12.14 -17.79 15.32
N THR A 12 -12.87 -17.67 16.44
CA THR A 12 -13.66 -16.48 16.78
C THR A 12 -12.77 -15.25 16.96
N ASP A 13 -11.64 -15.37 17.66
CA ASP A 13 -10.69 -14.26 17.85
C ASP A 13 -10.02 -13.82 16.55
N GLN A 14 -9.73 -14.77 15.64
CA GLN A 14 -9.24 -14.43 14.31
C GLN A 14 -10.33 -13.73 13.47
N ILE A 15 -11.57 -14.22 13.47
CA ILE A 15 -12.67 -13.58 12.72
C ILE A 15 -12.99 -12.18 13.27
N GLU A 16 -12.89 -11.97 14.58
CA GLU A 16 -13.02 -10.64 15.19
C GLU A 16 -11.86 -9.71 14.82
N ASN A 17 -10.61 -10.18 14.85
CA ASN A 17 -9.44 -9.38 14.46
C ASN A 17 -9.50 -8.90 12.99
N PHE A 18 -10.01 -9.73 12.07
CA PHE A 18 -10.20 -9.33 10.66
C PHE A 18 -11.23 -8.20 10.48
N LYS A 19 -12.12 -7.98 11.45
CA LYS A 19 -13.15 -6.95 11.40
C LYS A 19 -12.58 -5.55 11.68
N TYR A 20 -11.45 -5.46 12.37
CA TYR A 20 -10.89 -4.20 12.87
C TYR A 20 -9.64 -3.70 12.14
N GLU A 21 -8.90 -4.53 11.39
CA GLU A 21 -7.65 -4.12 10.72
C GLU A 21 -7.82 -3.96 9.20
N LYS A 22 -8.68 -3.00 8.79
CA LYS A 22 -8.95 -2.74 7.36
C LYS A 22 -7.87 -1.89 6.69
N ILE A 23 -7.04 -1.17 7.45
CA ILE A 23 -6.01 -0.28 6.92
C ILE A 23 -4.67 -0.56 7.61
N LEU A 24 -3.64 -0.89 6.83
CA LEU A 24 -2.26 -1.00 7.29
C LEU A 24 -1.53 0.29 6.98
N LEU A 25 -0.92 0.92 7.98
CA LEU A 25 -0.28 2.22 7.86
C LEU A 25 1.21 2.13 8.22
N VAL A 26 2.07 2.68 7.36
CA VAL A 26 3.53 2.73 7.56
C VAL A 26 4.02 4.19 7.48
N GLU A 27 4.78 4.62 8.49
CA GLU A 27 5.61 5.84 8.44
C GLU A 27 7.00 5.44 8.01
N THR A 28 7.56 6.10 7.00
CA THR A 28 8.91 5.81 6.56
C THR A 28 9.59 7.03 5.95
N THR A 29 10.85 6.91 5.54
CA THR A 29 11.54 7.97 4.79
C THR A 29 11.32 7.79 3.28
N ASN A 30 11.77 8.75 2.47
CA ASN A 30 11.68 8.61 1.01
C ASN A 30 12.42 7.37 0.50
N GLU A 31 13.56 7.03 1.10
CA GLU A 31 14.35 5.83 0.77
C GLU A 31 13.65 4.54 1.20
N GLY A 32 12.82 4.61 2.25
CA GLY A 32 12.12 3.47 2.82
C GLY A 32 10.81 3.08 2.11
N ILE A 33 10.32 3.90 1.17
CA ILE A 33 9.04 3.66 0.47
C ILE A 33 9.01 2.26 -0.17
N LEU A 34 10.05 1.87 -0.92
CA LEU A 34 10.06 0.57 -1.60
C LEU A 34 10.03 -0.59 -0.60
N ARG A 35 10.76 -0.47 0.51
CA ARG A 35 10.72 -1.46 1.58
C ARG A 35 9.32 -1.55 2.19
N ALA A 36 8.68 -0.42 2.46
CA ALA A 36 7.32 -0.37 2.99
C ALA A 36 6.32 -1.04 2.02
N ILE A 37 6.38 -0.70 0.72
CA ILE A 37 5.52 -1.29 -0.32
C ILE A 37 5.60 -2.81 -0.29
N LEU A 38 6.82 -3.36 -0.39
CA LEU A 38 7.03 -4.79 -0.46
C LEU A 38 6.73 -5.50 0.86
N SER A 39 6.96 -4.84 2.00
CA SER A 39 6.62 -5.38 3.32
C SER A 39 5.12 -5.57 3.48
N LEU A 40 4.33 -4.59 3.06
CA LEU A 40 2.87 -4.66 3.13
C LEU A 40 2.31 -5.79 2.25
N PHE A 41 2.83 -5.95 1.03
CA PHE A 41 2.44 -7.08 0.16
C PHE A 41 2.83 -8.43 0.74
N ARG A 42 4.04 -8.55 1.33
CA ARG A 42 4.47 -9.78 2.00
C ARG A 42 3.60 -10.11 3.20
N LYS A 43 3.22 -9.12 4.03
CA LYS A 43 2.36 -9.32 5.21
C LYS A 43 0.98 -9.87 4.83
N ILE A 44 0.44 -9.50 3.66
CA ILE A 44 -0.85 -9.99 3.16
C ILE A 44 -0.68 -11.21 2.24
N ASN A 45 0.56 -11.63 1.95
CA ASN A 45 0.88 -12.75 1.06
C ASN A 45 0.29 -12.58 -0.36
N ILE A 46 0.36 -11.36 -0.90
CA ILE A 46 -0.10 -11.00 -2.25
C ILE A 46 1.10 -10.54 -3.08
N GLN A 47 1.17 -10.96 -4.34
CA GLN A 47 2.20 -10.47 -5.26
C GLN A 47 1.93 -9.01 -5.67
N PRO A 48 2.92 -8.10 -5.58
CA PRO A 48 2.74 -6.72 -6.00
C PRO A 48 2.50 -6.64 -7.51
N HIS A 49 1.47 -5.89 -7.90
CA HIS A 49 1.24 -5.47 -9.29
C HIS A 49 1.08 -3.95 -9.34
N ILE A 50 1.44 -3.35 -10.49
CA ILE A 50 1.46 -1.89 -10.61
C ILE A 50 0.09 -1.24 -10.39
N HIS A 51 -1.00 -1.92 -10.77
CA HIS A 51 -2.37 -1.42 -10.60
C HIS A 51 -2.82 -1.42 -9.13
N HIS A 52 -2.13 -2.15 -8.25
CA HIS A 52 -2.36 -2.10 -6.80
C HIS A 52 -1.70 -0.88 -6.14
N LEU A 53 -0.85 -0.14 -6.85
CA LEU A 53 -0.11 1.00 -6.32
C LEU A 53 -0.73 2.30 -6.81
N PHE A 54 -1.07 3.19 -5.88
CA PHE A 54 -1.49 4.56 -6.19
C PHE A 54 -0.51 5.55 -5.56
N TYR A 55 0.35 6.14 -6.39
CA TYR A 55 1.32 7.13 -5.95
C TYR A 55 0.72 8.54 -6.05
N CYS A 56 0.51 9.17 -4.90
CA CYS A 56 -0.06 10.52 -4.84
C CYS A 56 0.96 11.56 -5.31
N THR A 57 0.46 12.60 -5.93
CA THR A 57 1.23 13.80 -6.29
C THR A 57 0.42 15.04 -5.91
N THR A 58 1.04 16.22 -5.95
CA THR A 58 0.33 17.49 -5.74
C THR A 58 -0.72 17.80 -6.83
N ARG A 59 -0.72 17.04 -7.93
CA ARG A 59 -1.68 17.14 -9.03
C ARG A 59 -2.79 16.09 -8.96
N THR A 60 -2.70 15.13 -8.04
CA THR A 60 -3.72 14.10 -7.86
C THR A 60 -5.05 14.77 -7.51
N ASN A 61 -6.10 14.43 -8.25
CA ASN A 61 -7.42 15.04 -8.12
C ASN A 61 -8.42 14.13 -7.39
N SER A 62 -9.61 14.68 -7.09
CA SER A 62 -10.65 13.98 -6.35
C SER A 62 -11.25 12.79 -7.10
N ILE A 63 -11.29 12.82 -8.44
CA ILE A 63 -11.83 11.74 -9.26
C ILE A 63 -10.93 10.52 -9.17
N GLU A 64 -9.61 10.71 -9.27
CA GLU A 64 -8.63 9.63 -9.15
C GLU A 64 -8.70 8.96 -7.77
N ILE A 65 -8.78 9.77 -6.71
CA ILE A 65 -8.91 9.29 -5.32
C ILE A 65 -10.23 8.57 -5.09
N ARG A 66 -11.34 9.09 -5.64
CA ARG A 66 -12.63 8.41 -5.58
C ARG A 66 -12.57 7.05 -6.26
N GLY A 67 -11.97 6.99 -7.46
CA GLY A 67 -11.75 5.73 -8.18
C GLY A 67 -10.88 4.75 -7.40
N PHE A 68 -9.82 5.22 -6.74
CA PHE A 68 -9.01 4.41 -5.84
C PHE A 68 -9.83 3.82 -4.69
N ILE A 69 -10.61 4.65 -3.97
CA ILE A 69 -11.42 4.20 -2.83
C ILE A 69 -12.43 3.13 -3.27
N TYR A 70 -13.12 3.33 -4.39
CA TYR A 70 -14.05 2.34 -4.93
C TYR A 70 -13.36 1.02 -5.29
N ARG A 71 -12.18 1.08 -5.93
CA ARG A 71 -11.40 -0.13 -6.21
C ARG A 71 -11.04 -0.85 -4.92
N CYS A 72 -10.50 -0.16 -3.93
CA CYS A 72 -10.16 -0.77 -2.65
C CYS A 72 -11.37 -1.41 -1.97
N PHE A 73 -12.50 -0.71 -1.94
CA PHE A 73 -13.68 -1.14 -1.18
C PHE A 73 -14.41 -2.32 -1.84
N TYR A 74 -14.51 -2.35 -3.17
CA TYR A 74 -15.32 -3.35 -3.88
C TYR A 74 -14.54 -4.48 -4.53
N SER A 75 -13.26 -4.29 -4.91
CA SER A 75 -12.52 -5.32 -5.67
C SER A 75 -11.95 -6.45 -4.82
N GLN A 76 -12.07 -6.37 -3.49
CA GLN A 76 -11.45 -7.30 -2.52
C GLN A 76 -9.93 -7.48 -2.67
N SER A 77 -9.27 -6.64 -3.49
CA SER A 77 -7.82 -6.70 -3.69
C SER A 77 -7.10 -5.63 -2.88
N PHE A 78 -5.91 -5.97 -2.41
CA PHE A 78 -5.09 -5.08 -1.60
C PHE A 78 -4.44 -4.00 -2.46
N HIS A 79 -4.74 -2.75 -2.16
CA HIS A 79 -4.18 -1.59 -2.84
C HIS A 79 -3.47 -0.68 -1.84
N GLN A 80 -2.45 0.04 -2.32
CA GLN A 80 -1.64 0.94 -1.51
C GLN A 80 -1.77 2.38 -1.97
N LEU A 81 -2.06 3.28 -1.03
CA LEU A 81 -1.99 4.72 -1.20
C LEU A 81 -0.62 5.21 -0.71
N ILE A 82 0.21 5.65 -1.63
CA ILE A 82 1.59 6.06 -1.36
C ILE A 82 1.65 7.59 -1.36
N ARG A 83 2.25 8.14 -0.30
CA ARG A 83 2.44 9.57 -0.04
C ARG A 83 1.15 10.41 0.00
N PRO A 84 0.12 9.99 0.76
CA PRO A 84 -1.14 10.74 0.87
C PRO A 84 -0.96 12.18 1.38
N GLU A 85 0.16 12.51 2.02
CA GLU A 85 0.53 13.87 2.43
C GLU A 85 0.59 14.87 1.27
N LEU A 86 0.78 14.39 0.03
CA LEU A 86 0.82 15.26 -1.15
C LEU A 86 -0.58 15.65 -1.65
N LEU A 87 -1.62 15.01 -1.14
CA LEU A 87 -3.00 15.36 -1.45
C LEU A 87 -3.39 16.65 -0.73
N SER A 88 -4.19 17.49 -1.38
CA SER A 88 -4.76 18.66 -0.73
C SER A 88 -5.65 18.27 0.46
N GLN A 89 -5.78 19.16 1.44
CA GLN A 89 -6.61 18.94 2.63
C GLN A 89 -8.07 18.61 2.28
N SER A 90 -8.60 19.23 1.21
CA SER A 90 -9.95 18.94 0.74
C SER A 90 -10.09 17.50 0.23
N ILE A 91 -9.12 17.01 -0.55
CA ILE A 91 -9.10 15.63 -1.04
C ILE A 91 -8.91 14.64 0.11
N GLN A 92 -8.03 14.93 1.07
CA GLN A 92 -7.84 14.12 2.27
C GLN A 92 -9.16 13.98 3.06
N SER A 93 -9.89 15.08 3.23
CA SER A 93 -11.18 15.10 3.92
C SER A 93 -12.26 14.33 3.15
N GLN A 94 -12.30 14.48 1.82
CA GLN A 94 -13.21 13.71 0.96
C GLN A 94 -12.93 12.21 1.01
N PHE A 95 -11.66 11.81 1.08
CA PHE A 95 -11.27 10.41 1.25
C PHE A 95 -11.92 9.81 2.51
N VAL A 96 -11.70 10.48 3.64
CA VAL A 96 -12.20 10.04 4.96
C VAL A 96 -13.72 10.01 4.96
N SER A 97 -14.36 11.04 4.42
CA SER A 97 -15.83 11.13 4.34
C SER A 97 -16.43 10.01 3.49
N LEU A 98 -15.90 9.80 2.28
CA LEU A 98 -16.38 8.77 1.37
C LEU A 98 -16.21 7.36 1.95
N LEU A 99 -15.01 7.05 2.47
CA LEU A 99 -14.78 5.72 3.05
C LEU A 99 -15.69 5.45 4.24
N ARG A 100 -15.91 6.46 5.10
CA ARG A 100 -16.85 6.35 6.22
C ARG A 100 -18.29 6.08 5.75
N SER A 101 -18.75 6.77 4.71
CA SER A 101 -20.08 6.53 4.14
C SER A 101 -20.21 5.12 3.59
N LEU A 102 -19.23 4.66 2.81
CA LEU A 102 -19.22 3.29 2.26
C LEU A 102 -19.27 2.23 3.37
N MET A 103 -18.50 2.42 4.45
CA MET A 103 -18.52 1.51 5.60
C MET A 103 -19.85 1.51 6.34
N LYS A 104 -20.56 2.63 6.39
CA LYS A 104 -21.90 2.70 6.97
C LYS A 104 -22.93 1.97 6.10
N GLU A 105 -22.82 2.13 4.77
CA GLU A 105 -23.72 1.50 3.81
C GLU A 105 -23.50 -0.02 3.73
N LYS A 106 -22.24 -0.47 3.82
CA LYS A 106 -21.86 -1.89 3.74
C LYS A 106 -20.89 -2.27 4.86
N PRO A 107 -21.38 -2.45 6.11
CA PRO A 107 -20.54 -2.73 7.27
C PRO A 107 -19.74 -4.04 7.15
N ASP A 108 -20.34 -5.05 6.52
CA ASP A 108 -19.75 -6.37 6.33
C ASP A 108 -18.82 -6.45 5.12
N GLN A 109 -18.63 -5.35 4.38
CA GLN A 109 -17.67 -5.31 3.28
C GLN A 109 -16.25 -5.49 3.81
N ASN A 110 -15.59 -6.52 3.33
CA ASN A 110 -14.16 -6.74 3.55
C ASN A 110 -13.36 -5.92 2.53
N PHE A 111 -12.41 -5.13 3.02
CA PHE A 111 -11.45 -4.40 2.21
C PHE A 111 -10.15 -4.23 2.99
N ARG A 112 -9.04 -4.11 2.27
CA ARG A 112 -7.73 -3.82 2.85
C ARG A 112 -7.01 -2.74 2.06
N ILE A 113 -6.53 -1.72 2.76
CA ILE A 113 -5.77 -0.61 2.19
C ILE A 113 -4.42 -0.53 2.87
N GLY A 114 -3.35 -0.45 2.09
CA GLY A 114 -2.03 -0.05 2.58
C GLY A 114 -1.88 1.46 2.46
N ILE A 115 -1.34 2.13 3.46
CA ILE A 115 -1.01 3.54 3.39
C ILE A 115 0.45 3.70 3.77
N ILE A 116 1.21 4.39 2.93
CA ILE A 116 2.64 4.65 3.14
C ILE A 116 2.83 6.14 3.10
N THR A 117 3.22 6.74 4.22
CA THR A 117 3.52 8.17 4.33
C THR A 117 5.00 8.40 4.58
N THR A 118 5.53 9.50 4.03
CA THR A 118 6.90 9.97 4.30
C THR A 118 6.99 11.12 5.29
N THR A 119 5.85 11.55 5.84
CA THR A 119 5.79 12.62 6.84
C THR A 119 5.09 12.15 8.11
N ASN A 120 5.31 12.91 9.19
CA ASN A 120 4.75 12.61 10.50
C ASN A 120 3.21 12.47 10.43
N MET A 121 2.72 11.30 10.84
CA MET A 121 1.31 10.94 10.81
C MET A 121 0.40 11.87 11.59
N ARG A 122 0.91 12.49 12.67
CA ARG A 122 0.11 13.35 13.56
C ARG A 122 -0.41 14.60 12.85
N ASN A 123 0.28 15.02 11.79
CA ASN A 123 -0.03 16.26 11.08
C ASN A 123 -0.93 16.03 9.85
N GLN A 124 -1.35 14.79 9.59
CA GLN A 124 -2.15 14.46 8.41
C GLN A 124 -3.62 14.27 8.75
N GLN A 125 -4.48 15.08 8.12
CA GLN A 125 -5.93 15.02 8.30
C GLN A 125 -6.49 13.65 7.87
N LEU A 126 -6.01 13.10 6.76
CA LEU A 126 -6.42 11.78 6.29
C LEU A 126 -6.17 10.72 7.37
N ILE A 127 -4.94 10.66 7.90
CA ILE A 127 -4.54 9.64 8.87
C ILE A 127 -5.32 9.80 10.18
N ASN A 128 -5.43 11.02 10.69
CA ASN A 128 -6.22 11.30 11.90
C ASN A 128 -7.70 10.92 11.72
N GLY A 129 -8.26 11.24 10.55
CA GLY A 129 -9.62 10.85 10.17
C GLY A 129 -9.84 9.35 10.15
N LEU A 130 -8.89 8.58 9.58
CA LEU A 130 -8.94 7.12 9.55
C LEU A 130 -8.76 6.50 10.95
N ARG A 131 -7.84 7.02 11.78
CA ARG A 131 -7.63 6.55 13.15
C ARG A 131 -8.87 6.72 14.03
N SER A 132 -9.64 7.80 13.83
CA SER A 132 -10.92 7.99 14.55
C SER A 132 -11.95 6.89 14.28
N MET A 133 -11.81 6.17 13.16
CA MET A 133 -12.69 5.05 12.82
C MET A 133 -12.24 3.72 13.44
N ARG A 134 -11.10 3.68 14.14
CA ARG A 134 -10.51 2.49 14.77
C ARG A 134 -10.29 1.32 13.79
N ILE A 135 -9.91 1.63 12.55
CA ILE A 135 -9.65 0.64 11.48
C ILE A 135 -8.19 0.58 11.02
N VAL A 136 -7.31 1.31 11.70
CA VAL A 136 -5.91 1.52 11.29
C VAL A 136 -5.00 0.73 12.22
N ASP A 137 -4.26 -0.20 11.63
CA ASP A 137 -3.10 -0.84 12.23
C ASP A 137 -1.83 -0.11 11.78
N ILE A 138 -0.98 0.30 12.74
CA ILE A 138 0.24 1.07 12.47
C ILE A 138 1.43 0.13 12.60
N LEU A 139 2.07 -0.13 11.47
CA LEU A 139 3.27 -0.95 11.41
C LEU A 139 4.51 -0.11 11.66
N ARG A 140 5.36 -0.61 12.55
CA ARG A 140 6.65 -0.03 12.88
C ARG A 140 7.75 -0.71 12.08
N ASP A 141 8.95 -0.13 12.17
CA ASP A 141 10.11 -0.56 11.40
C ASP A 141 10.46 -2.05 11.58
N GLN A 142 10.21 -2.59 12.77
CA GLN A 142 10.39 -3.99 13.15
C GLN A 142 9.39 -4.95 12.49
N ASP A 143 8.22 -4.45 12.08
CA ASP A 143 7.18 -5.23 11.41
C ASP A 143 7.41 -5.29 9.88
N LEU A 144 8.36 -4.49 9.39
CA LEU A 144 8.74 -4.44 7.99
C LEU A 144 9.82 -5.48 7.68
N LEU A 145 10.04 -5.71 6.39
CA LEU A 145 11.15 -6.51 5.90
C LEU A 145 12.46 -6.06 6.53
N ASN A 146 13.18 -7.01 7.12
CA ASN A 146 14.56 -6.78 7.51
C ASN A 146 15.42 -6.54 6.24
N LYS A 147 16.61 -5.97 6.44
CA LYS A 147 17.50 -5.58 5.34
C LYS A 147 17.87 -6.74 4.43
N THR A 148 18.18 -7.91 5.01
CA THR A 148 18.61 -9.12 4.27
C THR A 148 17.49 -9.64 3.37
N ASP A 149 16.29 -9.77 3.93
CA ASP A 149 15.10 -10.24 3.21
C ASP A 149 14.71 -9.27 2.10
N PHE A 150 14.76 -7.96 2.38
CA PHE A 150 14.50 -6.93 1.38
C PHE A 150 15.49 -7.01 0.21
N GLN A 151 16.79 -7.14 0.50
CA GLN A 151 17.81 -7.27 -0.54
C GLN A 151 17.62 -8.52 -1.40
N LYS A 152 17.31 -9.66 -0.78
CA LYS A 152 17.04 -10.92 -1.48
C LYS A 152 15.82 -10.77 -2.41
N LEU A 153 14.73 -10.18 -1.92
CA LEU A 153 13.53 -9.95 -2.70
C LEU A 153 13.80 -9.06 -3.92
N ILE A 154 14.56 -7.97 -3.75
CA ILE A 154 14.94 -7.08 -4.85
C ILE A 154 15.84 -7.79 -5.86
N GLN A 155 16.81 -8.59 -5.41
CA GLN A 155 17.65 -9.38 -6.31
C GLN A 155 16.82 -10.35 -7.14
N ASP A 156 15.87 -11.05 -6.52
CA ASP A 156 14.97 -11.98 -7.21
C ASP A 156 14.09 -11.26 -8.24
N MET A 157 13.53 -10.09 -7.91
CA MET A 157 12.74 -9.28 -8.84
C MET A 157 13.56 -8.76 -10.03
N ASN A 158 14.85 -8.47 -9.81
CA ASN A 158 15.74 -7.93 -10.83
C ASN A 158 16.38 -8.99 -11.73
N LYS A 159 16.18 -10.29 -11.50
CA LYS A 159 16.78 -11.36 -12.33
C LYS A 159 16.49 -11.22 -13.83
N ASN A 160 15.33 -10.65 -14.16
CA ASN A 160 14.88 -10.44 -15.54
C ASN A 160 14.97 -8.96 -15.98
N CYS A 161 15.67 -8.12 -15.22
CA CYS A 161 15.80 -6.69 -15.50
C CYS A 161 17.28 -6.32 -15.59
N THR A 162 17.69 -5.74 -16.71
CA THR A 162 19.05 -5.21 -16.89
C THR A 162 19.02 -3.69 -16.82
N LEU A 163 19.72 -3.11 -15.83
CA LEU A 163 19.90 -1.66 -15.71
C LEU A 163 21.30 -1.27 -16.19
N VAL A 164 21.37 -0.47 -17.25
CA VAL A 164 22.63 0.09 -17.76
C VAL A 164 22.77 1.54 -17.28
N THR A 165 23.77 1.79 -16.42
CA THR A 165 24.02 3.10 -15.81
C THR A 165 25.50 3.46 -15.92
N SER A 166 25.80 4.76 -15.96
CA SER A 166 27.17 5.27 -16.03
C SER A 166 27.27 6.59 -15.26
N ARG A 167 28.38 6.82 -14.55
CA ARG A 167 28.62 8.07 -13.82
C ARG A 167 28.88 9.26 -14.74
N ILE A 168 29.35 9.00 -15.96
CA ILE A 168 29.73 10.00 -16.96
C ILE A 168 28.86 9.82 -18.20
N THR A 169 28.47 10.92 -18.83
CA THR A 169 27.77 10.92 -20.13
C THR A 169 28.69 10.41 -21.25
N GLY A 170 28.12 9.96 -22.37
CA GLY A 170 28.91 9.53 -23.53
C GLY A 170 29.50 8.11 -23.49
N LEU A 171 29.41 7.37 -22.37
CA LEU A 171 29.95 6.01 -22.23
C LEU A 171 29.11 4.90 -22.91
N GLY A 172 28.40 5.22 -23.99
CA GLY A 172 27.79 4.19 -24.84
C GLY A 172 26.61 3.40 -24.24
N LYS A 173 25.92 3.89 -23.20
CA LYS A 173 24.75 3.21 -22.59
C LYS A 173 23.74 2.74 -23.65
N SER A 174 23.41 3.59 -24.62
CA SER A 174 22.49 3.25 -25.71
C SER A 174 23.04 2.17 -26.64
N ALA A 175 24.34 2.11 -26.86
CA ALA A 175 24.96 1.07 -27.67
C ALA A 175 24.89 -0.30 -26.98
N ILE A 176 25.13 -0.34 -25.66
CA ILE A 176 24.98 -1.56 -24.85
C ILE A 176 23.53 -2.06 -24.89
N ILE A 177 22.55 -1.16 -24.76
CA ILE A 177 21.12 -1.52 -24.85
C ILE A 177 20.79 -2.08 -26.25
N ARG A 178 21.26 -1.45 -27.34
CA ARG A 178 21.04 -1.98 -28.70
C ARG A 178 21.64 -3.37 -28.89
N GLN A 179 22.88 -3.58 -28.47
CA GLN A 179 23.53 -4.89 -28.53
C GLN A 179 22.79 -5.95 -27.71
N ALA A 180 22.19 -5.57 -26.58
CA ALA A 180 21.37 -6.48 -25.80
C ALA A 180 20.09 -6.85 -26.56
N ILE A 181 19.41 -5.87 -27.18
CA ILE A 181 18.20 -6.11 -28.00
C ILE A 181 18.52 -7.01 -29.20
N GLU A 182 19.64 -6.78 -29.90
CA GLU A 182 20.05 -7.58 -31.06
C GLU A 182 20.41 -9.05 -30.73
N LYS A 183 20.62 -9.38 -29.45
CA LYS A 183 20.91 -10.74 -28.98
C LYS A 183 19.67 -11.52 -28.56
N PHE A 184 18.50 -10.89 -28.55
CA PHE A 184 17.18 -11.53 -28.32
C PHE A 184 16.50 -11.80 -29.66
#